data_AF-A0A7Y7LZK4-F1
#
_entry.id   AF-A0A7Y7LZK4-F1
#
_cell.length_a   1.000
_cell.length_b   1.000
_cell.length_c   1.000
_cell.angle_alpha   90.00
_cell.angle_beta   90.00
_cell.angle_gamma   90.00
#
_symmetry.space_group_name_H-M   'P 1'
#
loop_
_entity.id
_entity.type
_entity.pdbx_description
1 polymer ?
#
loop_
_entity_poly.entity_id
_entity_poly.type
_entity_poly.pdbx_seq_one_letter_code
_entity_poly.pdbx_strand_id
1 'polypeptide(L)'
;MSVSIGYSACLEVAGTTTFAKEAVEGLAAREGLGERGYYQGIAQLQRDPKNPVNARAVSVIVNGERVGCLPSYASEDVHLPVGVSQPVPYQLHVLREQKLLAKAYVWLGDGEPAWAYTKVNPPALTPRERIDSAHTGRSEMVREALEGGGARAAQFRRGMVDGVHYLELVEPIKQLKREGRLEEALVLCYKAIQGAESDAGGREPAPWYTEQAAIVHRKLRERDEEIAVLKRWLAKCPKSRRGGSRIAERLARLEDA
;
A
#
# COMPACT_ATOMS: atom_id res chain seq x y z
N MET A 1 20.44 -9.49 24.88
CA MET A 1 19.13 -10.15 24.76
C MET A 1 18.65 -9.90 23.34
N SER A 2 18.50 -10.95 22.53
CA SER A 2 17.97 -10.85 21.17
C SER A 2 16.45 -10.85 21.20
N VAL A 3 15.83 -10.02 20.35
CA VAL A 3 14.37 -10.00 20.18
C VAL A 3 14.06 -10.99 19.06
N SER A 4 13.46 -12.13 19.40
CA SER A 4 12.96 -13.08 18.39
C SER A 4 11.63 -12.56 17.83
N ILE A 5 11.50 -12.45 16.50
CA ILE A 5 10.33 -11.83 15.84
C ILE A 5 9.82 -12.76 14.74
N GLY A 6 8.51 -12.96 14.67
CA GLY A 6 7.84 -13.70 13.60
C GLY A 6 7.58 -12.91 12.31
N TYR A 7 8.18 -11.72 12.16
CA TYR A 7 7.93 -10.78 11.06
C TYR A 7 9.23 -10.13 10.56
N SER A 8 9.14 -9.32 9.49
CA SER A 8 10.26 -8.54 8.94
C SER A 8 11.05 -7.82 10.04
N ALA A 9 12.37 -7.97 10.02
CA ALA A 9 13.29 -7.31 10.94
C ALA A 9 13.26 -5.77 10.82
N CYS A 10 12.88 -5.24 9.65
CA CYS A 10 12.64 -3.81 9.44
C CYS A 10 11.15 -3.50 9.67
N LEU A 11 10.85 -2.64 10.64
CA LEU A 11 9.49 -2.22 10.97
C LEU A 11 9.30 -0.71 10.80
N GLU A 12 8.22 -0.32 10.13
CA GLU A 12 7.80 1.09 10.03
C GLU A 12 7.25 1.57 11.38
N VAL A 13 7.76 2.70 11.86
CA VAL A 13 7.33 3.34 13.10
C VAL A 13 5.99 4.04 12.87
N ALA A 14 5.03 3.80 13.76
CA ALA A 14 3.73 4.45 13.72
C ALA A 14 3.76 5.83 14.41
N GLY A 15 2.96 6.75 13.87
CA GLY A 15 2.67 8.04 14.50
C GLY A 15 3.67 9.17 14.24
N THR A 16 4.66 8.97 13.36
CA THR A 16 5.72 9.93 13.01
C THR A 16 5.20 11.29 12.55
N THR A 17 4.05 11.34 11.88
CA THR A 17 3.41 12.58 11.40
C THR A 17 2.10 12.90 12.13
N THR A 18 1.79 12.19 13.22
CA THR A 18 0.57 12.43 14.01
C THR A 18 0.97 12.88 15.41
N PHE A 19 0.89 12.00 16.41
CA PHE A 19 1.17 12.37 17.80
C PHE A 19 2.65 12.67 18.05
N ALA A 20 3.57 12.17 17.21
CA ALA A 20 5.02 12.41 17.36
C ALA A 20 5.56 13.51 16.44
N LYS A 21 4.68 14.25 15.75
CA LYS A 21 5.07 15.22 14.72
C LYS A 21 6.11 16.24 15.23
N GLU A 22 5.87 16.85 16.38
CA GLU A 22 6.75 17.89 16.94
C GLU A 22 8.14 17.35 17.28
N ALA A 23 8.21 16.14 17.87
CA ALA A 23 9.47 15.47 18.16
C ALA A 23 10.25 15.12 16.88
N VAL A 24 9.55 14.70 15.82
CA VAL A 24 10.19 14.42 14.52
C VAL A 24 10.67 15.70 13.85
N GLU A 25 9.90 16.80 13.90
CA GLU A 25 10.33 18.11 13.41
C GLU A 25 11.55 18.62 14.19
N GLY A 26 11.54 18.49 15.52
CA GLY A 26 12.66 18.85 16.40
C GLY A 26 13.93 18.05 16.11
N LEU A 27 13.80 16.72 15.94
CA LEU A 27 14.91 15.86 15.52
C LEU A 27 15.46 16.30 14.17
N ALA A 28 14.60 16.50 13.17
CA ALA A 28 15.03 16.93 11.84
C ALA A 28 15.75 18.30 11.86
N ALA A 29 15.30 19.23 12.70
CA ALA A 29 15.95 20.53 12.87
C ALA A 29 17.33 20.41 13.55
N ARG A 30 17.45 19.63 14.63
CA ARG A 30 18.72 19.42 15.35
C ARG A 30 19.78 18.74 14.49
N GLU A 31 19.37 17.78 13.68
CA GLU A 31 20.26 17.05 12.76
C GLU A 31 20.54 17.82 11.46
N GLY A 32 20.05 19.06 11.33
CA GLY A 32 20.29 19.91 10.16
C GLY A 32 19.71 19.33 8.86
N LEU A 33 18.63 18.55 8.94
CA LEU A 33 18.03 17.91 7.77
C LEU A 33 17.39 18.98 6.87
N GLY A 34 17.77 18.98 5.60
CA GLY A 34 17.19 19.83 4.57
C GLY A 34 15.73 19.52 4.26
N GLU A 35 15.20 20.12 3.18
CA GLU A 35 13.81 19.94 2.75
C GLU A 35 13.46 18.46 2.57
N ARG A 36 14.31 17.70 1.85
CA ARG A 36 14.24 16.24 1.83
C ARG A 36 15.40 15.66 2.63
N GLY A 37 15.10 15.20 3.84
CA GLY A 37 16.08 14.79 4.83
C GLY A 37 16.17 13.28 5.02
N TYR A 38 17.36 12.81 5.36
CA TYR A 38 17.62 11.44 5.79
C TYR A 38 18.47 11.47 7.06
N TYR A 39 18.04 10.72 8.07
CA TYR A 39 18.79 10.49 9.30
C TYR A 39 18.87 8.99 9.57
N GLN A 40 20.04 8.54 10.01
CA GLN A 40 20.26 7.20 10.54
C GLN A 40 21.00 7.32 11.86
N GLY A 41 20.56 6.58 12.88
CA GLY A 41 21.16 6.58 14.20
C GLY A 41 20.60 5.48 15.07
N ILE A 42 20.64 5.67 16.39
CA ILE A 42 20.11 4.72 17.37
C ILE A 42 18.86 5.33 18.03
N ALA A 43 17.79 4.54 18.08
CA ALA A 43 16.63 4.81 18.92
C ALA A 43 16.63 3.88 20.14
N GLN A 44 15.84 4.26 21.13
CA GLN A 44 15.55 3.49 22.32
C GLN A 44 14.11 2.99 22.26
N LEU A 45 13.91 1.69 22.38
CA LEU A 45 12.60 1.11 22.60
C LEU A 45 12.31 1.06 24.09
N GLN A 46 11.12 1.53 24.48
CA GLN A 46 10.64 1.51 25.85
C GLN A 46 9.16 1.18 25.91
N ARG A 47 8.75 0.32 26.86
CA ARG A 47 7.32 0.08 27.13
C ARG A 47 6.65 1.35 27.63
N ASP A 48 5.48 1.66 27.09
CA ASP A 48 4.63 2.78 27.50
C ASP A 48 3.34 2.24 28.14
N PRO A 49 3.39 1.81 29.41
CA PRO A 49 2.23 1.25 30.09
C PRO A 49 1.12 2.28 30.35
N LYS A 50 1.42 3.57 30.20
CA LYS A 50 0.48 4.67 30.37
C LYS A 50 -0.22 5.06 29.06
N ASN A 51 0.08 4.38 27.95
CA ASN A 51 -0.55 4.65 26.68
C ASN A 51 -2.07 4.35 26.77
N PRO A 52 -2.93 5.34 26.43
CA PRO A 52 -4.37 5.21 26.63
C PRO A 52 -5.04 4.22 25.67
N VAL A 53 -4.38 3.86 24.57
CA VAL A 53 -4.93 2.97 23.53
C VAL A 53 -4.45 1.53 23.73
N ASN A 54 -3.20 1.33 24.14
CA ASN A 54 -2.61 0.01 24.29
C ASN A 54 -1.57 0.00 25.43
N ALA A 55 -1.87 -0.66 26.54
CA ALA A 55 -0.94 -0.80 27.68
C ALA A 55 0.34 -1.57 27.34
N ARG A 56 0.36 -2.30 26.22
CA ARG A 56 1.55 -2.96 25.65
C ARG A 56 2.22 -2.09 24.59
N ALA A 57 1.90 -0.81 24.44
CA ALA A 57 2.60 0.03 23.48
C ALA A 57 4.12 0.06 23.76
N VAL A 58 4.91 0.08 22.68
CA VAL A 58 6.36 0.28 22.75
C VAL A 58 6.68 1.60 22.06
N SER A 59 7.12 2.59 22.83
CA SER A 59 7.56 3.88 22.32
C SER A 59 8.93 3.76 21.66
N VAL A 60 9.11 4.52 20.57
CA VAL A 60 10.40 4.71 19.91
C VAL A 60 10.90 6.08 20.29
N ILE A 61 12.06 6.15 20.93
CA ILE A 61 12.61 7.37 21.53
C ILE A 61 13.98 7.67 20.91
N VAL A 62 14.21 8.90 20.45
CA VAL A 62 15.51 9.37 19.96
C VAL A 62 15.88 10.62 20.73
N ASN A 63 17.09 10.66 21.31
CA ASN A 63 17.58 11.78 22.13
C ASN A 63 16.59 12.21 23.24
N GLY A 64 15.91 11.24 23.87
CA GLY A 64 14.95 11.48 24.94
C GLY A 64 13.54 11.88 24.49
N GLU A 65 13.32 12.11 23.20
CA GLU A 65 12.00 12.47 22.64
C GLU A 65 11.31 11.27 22.00
N ARG A 66 10.00 11.14 22.23
CA ARG A 66 9.18 10.10 21.60
C ARG A 66 8.91 10.47 20.14
N VAL A 67 9.61 9.81 19.22
CA VAL A 67 9.48 10.00 17.76
C VAL A 67 8.45 9.06 17.11
N GLY A 68 7.83 8.18 17.90
CA GLY A 68 6.72 7.33 17.47
C GLY A 68 6.49 6.14 18.39
N CYS A 69 5.86 5.10 17.87
CA CYS A 69 5.73 3.81 18.54
C CYS A 69 5.84 2.65 17.54
N LEU A 70 6.13 1.46 18.04
CA LEU A 70 5.98 0.25 17.21
C LEU A 70 4.50 0.09 16.81
N PRO A 71 4.22 -0.49 15.64
CA PRO A 71 2.87 -0.91 15.28
C PRO A 71 2.28 -1.86 16.33
N SER A 72 0.95 -1.86 16.49
CA SER A 72 0.29 -2.69 17.52
C SER A 72 0.65 -4.16 17.40
N TYR A 73 0.66 -4.71 16.18
CA TYR A 73 1.02 -6.12 15.93
C TYR A 73 2.44 -6.47 16.39
N ALA A 74 3.40 -5.55 16.26
CA ALA A 74 4.77 -5.77 16.68
C ALA A 74 4.97 -5.53 18.19
N SER A 75 4.18 -4.62 18.77
CA SER A 75 4.26 -4.28 20.20
C SER A 75 3.88 -5.45 21.11
N GLU A 76 3.04 -6.36 20.63
CA GLU A 76 2.61 -7.56 21.37
C GLU A 76 3.74 -8.58 21.51
N ASP A 77 4.52 -8.78 20.43
CA ASP A 77 5.55 -9.81 20.31
C ASP A 77 6.92 -9.40 20.85
N VAL A 78 7.20 -8.09 20.92
CA VAL A 78 8.48 -7.60 21.46
C VAL A 78 8.54 -7.84 22.97
N HIS A 79 9.39 -8.75 23.42
CA HIS A 79 9.61 -9.04 24.83
C HIS A 79 10.53 -7.99 25.48
N LEU A 80 9.95 -6.85 25.88
CA LEU A 80 10.64 -5.76 26.56
C LEU A 80 9.98 -5.51 27.94
N PRO A 81 10.71 -5.63 29.06
CA PRO A 81 10.19 -5.30 30.39
C PRO A 81 9.91 -3.81 30.56
N VAL A 82 8.99 -3.46 31.47
CA VAL A 82 8.71 -2.07 31.83
C VAL A 82 9.94 -1.45 32.52
N GLY A 83 10.29 -0.23 32.14
CA GLY A 83 11.46 0.49 32.69
C GLY A 83 12.79 0.14 32.04
N VAL A 84 12.82 -0.84 31.12
CA VAL A 84 14.01 -1.19 30.34
C VAL A 84 14.03 -0.40 29.03
N SER A 85 15.21 0.10 28.69
CA SER A 85 15.50 0.76 27.41
C SER A 85 16.36 -0.15 26.55
N GLN A 86 15.87 -0.48 25.36
CA GLN A 86 16.61 -1.32 24.40
C GLN A 86 17.05 -0.48 23.19
N PRO A 87 18.37 -0.31 22.95
CA PRO A 87 18.85 0.36 21.76
C PRO A 87 18.54 -0.46 20.50
N VAL A 88 18.12 0.22 19.44
CA VAL A 88 17.86 -0.36 18.11
C VAL A 88 18.32 0.62 17.03
N PRO A 89 18.84 0.12 15.88
CA PRO A 89 19.07 0.97 14.72
C PRO A 89 17.76 1.62 14.25
N TYR A 90 17.86 2.89 13.88
CA TYR A 90 16.74 3.73 13.51
C TYR A 90 17.10 4.54 12.27
N GLN A 91 16.14 4.67 11.36
CA GLN A 91 16.24 5.62 10.26
C GLN A 91 14.97 6.45 10.13
N LEU A 92 15.14 7.68 9.66
CA LEU A 92 14.08 8.65 9.44
C LEU A 92 14.26 9.30 8.07
N HIS A 93 13.18 9.34 7.30
CA HIS A 93 13.06 10.11 6.07
C HIS A 93 12.02 11.20 6.28
N VAL A 94 12.37 12.43 5.93
CA VAL A 94 11.47 13.58 6.05
C VAL A 94 11.35 14.34 4.73
N LEU A 95 10.19 14.95 4.52
CA LEU A 95 9.94 15.99 3.54
C LEU A 95 9.32 17.18 4.27
N ARG A 96 9.98 18.33 4.23
CA ARG A 96 9.68 19.55 4.98
C ARG A 96 9.32 20.69 4.03
N GLU A 97 8.24 20.51 3.27
CA GLU A 97 7.64 21.56 2.45
C GLU A 97 6.63 22.37 3.30
N GLN A 98 5.38 22.54 2.83
CA GLN A 98 4.29 23.20 3.55
C GLN A 98 3.87 22.46 4.83
N LYS A 99 4.16 21.16 4.92
CA LYS A 99 3.91 20.31 6.09
C LYS A 99 4.97 19.22 6.19
N LEU A 100 5.27 18.79 7.42
CA LEU A 100 6.10 17.60 7.62
C LEU A 100 5.40 16.34 7.11
N LEU A 101 6.05 15.65 6.19
CA LEU A 101 5.81 14.25 5.89
C LEU A 101 7.03 13.46 6.35
N ALA A 102 6.80 12.33 7.01
CA ALA A 102 7.89 11.53 7.55
C ALA A 102 7.56 10.05 7.58
N LYS A 103 8.57 9.23 7.32
CA LYS A 103 8.54 7.79 7.60
C LYS A 103 9.80 7.42 8.37
N ALA A 104 9.62 6.67 9.44
CA ALA A 104 10.73 6.17 10.22
C ALA A 104 10.66 4.65 10.33
N TYR A 105 11.81 4.03 10.52
CA TYR A 105 11.95 2.59 10.62
C TYR A 105 12.89 2.24 11.76
N VAL A 106 12.61 1.13 12.42
CA VAL A 106 13.53 0.48 13.36
C VAL A 106 13.94 -0.88 12.81
N TRP A 107 15.17 -1.27 13.10
CA TRP A 107 15.67 -2.61 12.83
C TRP A 107 15.70 -3.41 14.13
N LEU A 108 14.99 -4.53 14.13
CA LEU A 108 14.90 -5.42 15.29
C LEU A 108 15.58 -6.78 15.04
N GLY A 109 16.12 -7.00 13.85
CA GLY A 109 16.86 -8.22 13.52
C GLY A 109 18.26 -8.25 14.12
N ASP A 110 18.86 -9.43 14.13
CA ASP A 110 20.26 -9.59 14.52
C ASP A 110 21.20 -9.06 13.42
N GLY A 111 22.29 -8.40 13.81
CA GLY A 111 23.33 -7.93 12.89
C GLY A 111 23.07 -6.57 12.22
N GLU A 112 23.81 -6.30 11.15
CA GLU A 112 23.73 -5.04 10.40
C GLU A 112 22.36 -4.87 9.70
N PRO A 113 21.72 -3.69 9.78
CA PRO A 113 20.43 -3.46 9.16
C PRO A 113 20.44 -3.59 7.64
N ALA A 114 19.58 -4.45 7.11
CA ALA A 114 19.26 -4.50 5.68
C ALA A 114 18.03 -3.63 5.39
N TRP A 115 18.24 -2.32 5.23
CA TRP A 115 17.14 -1.37 5.03
C TRP A 115 16.47 -1.51 3.66
N ALA A 116 15.13 -1.54 3.66
CA ALA A 116 14.35 -1.44 2.43
C ALA A 116 14.46 -0.06 1.75
N TYR A 117 14.78 0.98 2.53
CA TYR A 117 14.93 2.35 2.06
C TYR A 117 16.27 2.92 2.51
N THR A 118 16.88 3.73 1.66
CA THR A 118 18.18 4.35 1.92
C THR A 118 18.14 5.83 1.54
N LYS A 119 19.22 6.57 1.82
CA LYS A 119 19.34 7.96 1.39
C LYS A 119 19.12 8.15 -0.12
N VAL A 120 19.59 7.20 -0.93
CA VAL A 120 19.51 7.25 -2.41
C VAL A 120 18.24 6.58 -2.96
N ASN A 121 17.59 5.73 -2.16
CA ASN A 121 16.29 5.12 -2.46
C ASN A 121 15.30 5.41 -1.32
N PRO A 122 14.82 6.66 -1.18
CA PRO A 122 13.95 7.05 -0.08
C PRO A 122 12.54 6.46 -0.26
N PRO A 123 11.78 6.29 0.83
CA PRO A 123 10.39 5.86 0.72
C PRO A 123 9.54 6.96 0.09
N ALA A 124 8.42 6.54 -0.52
CA ALA A 124 7.41 7.46 -1.01
C ALA A 124 6.72 8.21 0.14
N LEU A 125 6.92 9.52 0.23
CA LEU A 125 6.38 10.36 1.30
C LEU A 125 5.10 11.05 0.85
N THR A 126 5.05 11.58 -0.36
CA THR A 126 3.87 12.28 -0.89
C THR A 126 2.83 11.32 -1.46
N PRO A 127 1.54 11.73 -1.56
CA PRO A 127 0.53 10.94 -2.25
C PRO A 127 0.90 10.61 -3.71
N ARG A 128 1.54 11.55 -4.42
CA ARG A 128 2.00 11.35 -5.79
C ARG A 128 3.09 10.29 -5.87
N GLU A 129 4.12 10.40 -5.04
CA GLU A 129 5.19 9.40 -4.98
C GLU A 129 4.67 8.00 -4.62
N ARG A 130 3.65 7.91 -3.76
CA ARG A 130 3.04 6.60 -3.40
C ARG A 130 2.31 5.98 -4.57
N ILE A 131 1.63 6.80 -5.38
CA ILE A 131 0.99 6.36 -6.62
C ILE A 131 2.05 5.87 -7.61
N ASP A 132 3.10 6.68 -7.83
CA ASP A 132 4.18 6.37 -8.76
C ASP A 132 4.95 5.11 -8.34
N SER A 133 5.25 4.96 -7.05
CA SER A 133 5.89 3.76 -6.47
C SER A 133 5.00 2.53 -6.61
N ALA A 134 3.68 2.65 -6.36
CA ALA A 134 2.77 1.53 -6.52
C ALA A 134 2.59 1.12 -8.00
N HIS A 135 2.63 2.07 -8.93
CA HIS A 135 2.61 1.78 -10.37
C HIS A 135 3.92 1.10 -10.81
N THR A 136 5.07 1.64 -10.39
CA THR A 136 6.40 1.09 -10.68
C THR A 136 6.52 -0.34 -10.16
N GLY A 137 6.20 -0.58 -8.88
CA GLY A 137 6.30 -1.92 -8.28
C GLY A 137 5.39 -2.96 -8.94
N ARG A 138 4.21 -2.57 -9.45
CA ARG A 138 3.38 -3.48 -10.25
C ARG A 138 3.99 -3.79 -11.60
N SER A 139 4.54 -2.77 -12.27
CA SER A 139 5.18 -2.92 -13.58
C SER A 139 6.44 -3.80 -13.47
N GLU A 140 7.24 -3.61 -12.43
CA GLU A 140 8.40 -4.45 -12.13
C GLU A 140 8.00 -5.89 -11.81
N MET A 141 6.99 -6.10 -10.95
CA MET A 141 6.47 -7.44 -10.65
C MET A 141 5.98 -8.16 -11.91
N VAL A 142 5.30 -7.45 -12.82
CA VAL A 142 4.85 -8.01 -14.10
C VAL A 142 6.04 -8.37 -14.98
N ARG A 143 7.01 -7.45 -15.13
CA ARG A 143 8.23 -7.68 -15.91
C ARG A 143 8.99 -8.90 -15.39
N GLU A 144 9.30 -8.94 -14.10
CA GLU A 144 10.01 -10.06 -13.46
C GLU A 144 9.27 -11.39 -13.62
N ALA A 145 7.94 -11.38 -13.48
CA ALA A 145 7.14 -12.58 -13.67
C ALA A 145 7.17 -13.08 -15.12
N LEU A 146 7.21 -12.19 -16.10
CA LEU A 146 7.29 -12.53 -17.53
C LEU A 146 8.69 -12.99 -17.94
N GLU A 147 9.73 -12.34 -17.43
CA GLU A 147 11.15 -12.66 -17.67
C GLU A 147 11.56 -13.98 -17.01
N GLY A 148 11.04 -14.27 -15.81
CA GLY A 148 11.35 -15.49 -15.06
C GLY A 148 10.88 -16.79 -15.74
N GLY A 149 10.05 -16.72 -16.78
CA GLY A 149 9.64 -17.89 -17.56
C GLY A 149 8.72 -18.87 -16.80
N GLY A 150 8.59 -20.08 -17.37
CA GLY A 150 7.84 -21.19 -16.75
C GLY A 150 6.33 -20.93 -16.54
N ALA A 151 5.76 -21.63 -15.56
CA ALA A 151 4.34 -21.59 -15.25
C ALA A 151 3.86 -20.19 -14.79
N ARG A 152 4.71 -19.45 -14.07
CA ARG A 152 4.41 -18.09 -13.61
C ARG A 152 4.32 -17.10 -14.76
N ALA A 153 5.28 -17.13 -15.70
CA ALA A 153 5.19 -16.30 -16.89
C ALA A 153 3.98 -16.68 -17.75
N ALA A 154 3.67 -17.97 -17.90
CA ALA A 154 2.49 -18.43 -18.63
C ALA A 154 1.19 -17.92 -17.99
N GLN A 155 1.11 -17.89 -16.66
CA GLN A 155 0.00 -17.27 -15.94
C GLN A 155 -0.10 -15.77 -16.25
N PHE A 156 0.96 -15.00 -16.07
CA PHE A 156 0.95 -13.54 -16.32
C PHE A 156 0.62 -13.21 -17.78
N ARG A 157 1.08 -14.02 -18.75
CA ARG A 157 0.73 -13.82 -20.16
C ARG A 157 -0.77 -13.88 -20.43
N ARG A 158 -1.55 -14.62 -19.63
CA ARG A 158 -3.02 -14.64 -19.78
C ARG A 158 -3.65 -13.29 -19.47
N GLY A 159 -3.04 -12.50 -18.58
CA GLY A 159 -3.51 -11.17 -18.22
C GLY A 159 -3.10 -10.05 -19.18
N MET A 160 -2.37 -10.37 -20.25
CA MET A 160 -1.89 -9.40 -21.23
C MET A 160 -2.96 -9.09 -22.27
N VAL A 161 -3.17 -7.81 -22.56
CA VAL A 161 -3.99 -7.32 -23.67
C VAL A 161 -3.22 -6.19 -24.34
N ASP A 162 -3.04 -6.25 -25.66
CA ASP A 162 -2.27 -5.28 -26.46
C ASP A 162 -0.98 -4.82 -25.77
N GLY A 163 -0.14 -5.78 -25.38
CA GLY A 163 1.17 -5.51 -24.78
C GLY A 163 1.16 -4.96 -23.35
N VAL A 164 0.02 -4.86 -22.66
CA VAL A 164 -0.07 -4.34 -21.28
C VAL A 164 -0.78 -5.35 -20.39
N HIS A 165 -0.24 -5.59 -19.19
CA HIS A 165 -0.90 -6.44 -18.20
C HIS A 165 -1.99 -5.66 -17.48
N TYR A 166 -3.14 -6.29 -17.22
CA TYR A 166 -4.28 -5.59 -16.60
C TYR A 166 -3.97 -4.98 -15.22
N LEU A 167 -3.02 -5.54 -14.46
CA LEU A 167 -2.56 -5.02 -13.16
C LEU A 167 -1.85 -3.65 -13.26
N GLU A 168 -1.26 -3.32 -14.41
CA GLU A 168 -0.56 -2.06 -14.64
C GLU A 168 -1.55 -0.91 -14.86
N LEU A 169 -2.81 -1.21 -15.21
CA LEU A 169 -3.84 -0.23 -15.57
C LEU A 169 -4.53 0.43 -14.36
N VAL A 170 -4.27 -0.02 -13.13
CA VAL A 170 -4.95 0.49 -11.92
C VAL A 170 -4.70 1.99 -11.69
N GLU A 171 -3.45 2.46 -11.69
CA GLU A 171 -3.17 3.89 -11.50
C GLU A 171 -3.56 4.74 -12.72
N PRO A 172 -3.29 4.33 -13.98
CA PRO A 172 -3.82 5.02 -15.16
C PRO A 172 -5.34 5.25 -15.13
N ILE A 173 -6.13 4.22 -14.78
CA ILE A 173 -7.60 4.34 -14.64
C ILE A 173 -7.95 5.36 -13.56
N LYS A 174 -7.30 5.29 -12.38
CA LYS A 174 -7.56 6.25 -11.29
C LYS A 174 -7.24 7.68 -11.71
N GLN A 175 -6.15 7.89 -12.45
CA GLN A 175 -5.72 9.21 -12.90
C GLN A 175 -6.72 9.82 -13.88
N LEU A 176 -7.09 9.09 -14.95
CA LEU A 176 -8.09 9.55 -15.93
C LEU A 176 -9.43 9.90 -15.28
N LYS A 177 -9.87 9.08 -14.31
CA LYS A 177 -11.09 9.34 -13.54
C LYS A 177 -11.03 10.60 -12.68
N ARG A 178 -9.84 10.97 -12.17
CA ARG A 178 -9.64 12.22 -11.39
C ARG A 178 -9.60 13.44 -12.31
N GLU A 179 -9.07 13.28 -13.51
CA GLU A 179 -9.01 14.32 -14.55
C GLU A 179 -10.35 14.54 -15.26
N GLY A 180 -11.37 13.71 -14.99
CA GLY A 180 -12.67 13.80 -15.66
C GLY A 180 -12.67 13.21 -17.08
N ARG A 181 -11.58 12.56 -17.50
CA ARG A 181 -11.43 11.90 -18.81
C ARG A 181 -12.07 10.51 -18.76
N LEU A 182 -13.40 10.50 -18.65
CA LEU A 182 -14.18 9.31 -18.32
C LEU A 182 -14.19 8.28 -19.46
N GLU A 183 -14.31 8.71 -20.70
CA GLU A 183 -14.32 7.87 -21.89
C GLU A 183 -12.99 7.15 -22.06
N GLU A 184 -11.87 7.85 -21.86
CA GLU A 184 -10.54 7.25 -21.88
C GLU A 184 -10.35 6.27 -20.71
N ALA A 185 -10.91 6.59 -19.53
CA ALA A 185 -10.91 5.65 -18.41
C ALA A 185 -11.69 4.37 -18.74
N LEU A 186 -12.81 4.45 -19.47
CA LEU A 186 -13.55 3.27 -19.92
C LEU A 186 -12.72 2.40 -20.85
N VAL A 187 -11.99 2.99 -21.81
CA VAL A 187 -11.09 2.24 -22.70
C VAL A 187 -10.12 1.39 -21.88
N LEU A 188 -9.47 1.98 -20.86
CA LEU A 188 -8.57 1.23 -19.99
C LEU A 188 -9.30 0.20 -19.10
N CYS A 189 -10.51 0.51 -18.61
CA CYS A 189 -11.29 -0.44 -17.83
C CYS A 189 -11.64 -1.68 -18.65
N TYR A 190 -12.10 -1.52 -19.89
CA TYR A 190 -12.47 -2.65 -20.75
C TYR A 190 -11.25 -3.49 -21.16
N LYS A 191 -10.12 -2.85 -21.43
CA LYS A 191 -8.83 -3.54 -21.65
C LYS A 191 -8.45 -4.37 -20.41
N ALA A 192 -8.58 -3.79 -19.22
CA ALA A 192 -8.27 -4.49 -17.98
C ALA A 192 -9.26 -5.63 -17.66
N ILE A 193 -10.56 -5.44 -17.94
CA ILE A 193 -11.58 -6.48 -17.81
C ILE A 193 -11.22 -7.69 -18.67
N GLN A 194 -10.85 -7.47 -19.94
CA GLN A 194 -10.46 -8.56 -20.84
C GLN A 194 -9.25 -9.35 -20.31
N GLY A 195 -8.22 -8.65 -19.81
CA GLY A 195 -7.05 -9.31 -19.20
C GLY A 195 -7.41 -10.07 -17.93
N ALA A 196 -8.22 -9.48 -17.05
CA ALA A 196 -8.66 -10.11 -15.81
C ALA A 196 -9.55 -11.35 -16.06
N GLU A 197 -10.42 -11.30 -17.06
CA GLU A 197 -11.24 -12.45 -17.48
C GLU A 197 -10.38 -13.60 -18.00
N SER A 198 -9.30 -13.28 -18.73
CA SER A 198 -8.39 -14.27 -19.31
C SER A 198 -7.48 -14.90 -18.26
N ASP A 199 -7.05 -14.15 -17.24
CA ASP A 199 -6.25 -14.69 -16.13
C ASP A 199 -7.07 -15.42 -15.05
N ALA A 200 -8.40 -15.28 -15.04
CA ALA A 200 -9.26 -15.75 -13.96
C ALA A 200 -9.09 -17.25 -13.61
N GLY A 201 -8.66 -18.09 -14.56
CA GLY A 201 -8.20 -19.46 -14.27
C GLY A 201 -9.22 -20.34 -13.55
N GLY A 202 -10.51 -20.18 -13.88
CA GLY A 202 -11.63 -20.89 -13.24
C GLY A 202 -12.13 -20.27 -11.94
N ARG A 203 -11.60 -19.12 -11.54
CA ARG A 203 -12.12 -18.26 -10.47
C ARG A 203 -12.90 -17.08 -11.05
N GLU A 204 -13.47 -16.27 -10.19
CA GLU A 204 -14.03 -14.98 -10.54
C GLU A 204 -12.94 -14.03 -11.09
N PRO A 205 -13.19 -13.32 -12.22
CA PRO A 205 -12.29 -12.27 -12.67
C PRO A 205 -12.15 -11.18 -11.62
N ALA A 206 -10.99 -10.51 -11.56
CA ALA A 206 -10.76 -9.42 -10.62
C ALA A 206 -11.88 -8.35 -10.73
N PRO A 207 -12.73 -8.16 -9.69
CA PRO A 207 -13.97 -7.39 -9.82
C PRO A 207 -13.74 -5.88 -9.97
N TRP A 208 -12.60 -5.38 -9.49
CA TRP A 208 -12.32 -3.94 -9.39
C TRP A 208 -12.48 -3.20 -10.74
N TYR A 209 -12.04 -3.78 -11.86
CA TYR A 209 -12.12 -3.13 -13.17
C TYR A 209 -13.56 -3.02 -13.68
N THR A 210 -14.37 -4.07 -13.47
CA THR A 210 -15.81 -4.04 -13.74
C THR A 210 -16.52 -3.01 -12.86
N GLU A 211 -16.17 -2.94 -11.57
CA GLU A 211 -16.72 -1.92 -10.67
C GLU A 211 -16.33 -0.51 -11.13
N GLN A 212 -15.10 -0.30 -11.60
CA GLN A 212 -14.69 0.99 -12.14
C GLN A 212 -15.46 1.33 -13.42
N ALA A 213 -15.61 0.40 -14.37
CA ALA A 213 -16.39 0.60 -15.59
C ALA A 213 -17.85 0.97 -15.27
N ALA A 214 -18.51 0.23 -14.37
CA ALA A 214 -19.88 0.52 -13.92
C ALA A 214 -20.00 1.90 -13.26
N ILE A 215 -19.01 2.32 -12.47
CA ILE A 215 -18.97 3.67 -11.89
C ILE A 215 -18.84 4.73 -12.99
N VAL A 216 -18.04 4.48 -14.02
CA VAL A 216 -17.83 5.46 -15.10
C VAL A 216 -19.07 5.55 -16.01
N HIS A 217 -19.66 4.43 -16.45
CA HIS A 217 -20.92 4.43 -17.20
C HIS A 217 -22.03 5.18 -16.44
N ARG A 218 -22.14 4.98 -15.12
CA ARG A 218 -23.08 5.74 -14.29
C ARG A 218 -22.84 7.26 -14.36
N LYS A 219 -21.58 7.69 -14.34
CA LYS A 219 -21.22 9.12 -14.45
C LYS A 219 -21.54 9.70 -15.82
N LEU A 220 -21.40 8.89 -16.87
CA LEU A 220 -21.77 9.23 -18.25
C LEU A 220 -23.28 9.10 -18.52
N ARG A 221 -24.07 8.64 -17.53
CA ARG A 221 -25.51 8.36 -17.65
C ARG A 221 -25.86 7.26 -18.65
N GLU A 222 -24.93 6.33 -18.88
CA GLU A 222 -25.09 5.19 -19.77
C GLU A 222 -25.60 3.98 -18.96
N ARG A 223 -26.88 4.01 -18.56
CA ARG A 223 -27.46 2.99 -17.67
C ARG A 223 -27.39 1.58 -18.29
N ASP A 224 -27.70 1.46 -19.57
CA ASP A 224 -27.71 0.15 -20.24
C ASP A 224 -26.31 -0.46 -20.29
N GLU A 225 -25.28 0.35 -20.50
CA GLU A 225 -23.88 -0.08 -20.46
C GLU A 225 -23.40 -0.42 -19.04
N GLU A 226 -23.87 0.31 -18.03
CA GLU A 226 -23.65 -0.05 -16.62
C GLU A 226 -24.22 -1.45 -16.32
N ILE A 227 -25.44 -1.75 -16.77
CA ILE A 227 -26.06 -3.06 -16.62
C ILE A 227 -25.29 -4.13 -17.40
N ALA A 228 -24.92 -3.83 -18.66
CA ALA A 228 -24.24 -4.76 -19.54
C ALA A 228 -22.88 -5.21 -18.98
N VAL A 229 -22.07 -4.27 -18.45
CA VAL A 229 -20.75 -4.61 -17.89
C VAL A 229 -20.85 -5.45 -16.61
N LEU A 230 -21.85 -5.19 -15.76
CA LEU A 230 -22.10 -6.00 -14.56
C LEU A 230 -22.56 -7.42 -14.92
N LYS A 231 -23.48 -7.55 -15.89
CA LYS A 231 -23.93 -8.85 -16.42
C LYS A 231 -22.79 -9.66 -17.02
N ARG A 232 -21.91 -9.02 -17.79
CA ARG A 232 -20.71 -9.64 -18.38
C ARG A 232 -19.84 -10.30 -17.32
N TRP A 233 -19.54 -9.60 -16.23
CA TRP A 233 -18.71 -10.16 -15.16
C TRP A 233 -19.37 -11.35 -14.46
N LEU A 234 -20.67 -11.26 -14.15
CA LEU A 234 -21.41 -12.37 -13.54
C LEU A 234 -21.46 -13.61 -14.44
N ALA A 235 -21.56 -13.43 -15.76
CA ALA A 235 -21.53 -14.52 -16.72
C ALA A 235 -20.18 -15.27 -16.69
N LYS A 236 -19.07 -14.55 -16.46
CA LYS A 236 -17.71 -15.11 -16.34
C LYS A 236 -17.42 -15.75 -14.98
N CYS A 237 -18.21 -15.46 -13.96
CA CYS A 237 -18.04 -16.05 -12.64
C CYS A 237 -18.54 -17.50 -12.56
N PRO A 238 -17.82 -18.40 -11.86
CA PRO A 238 -18.32 -19.74 -11.52
C PRO A 238 -19.66 -19.67 -10.80
N LYS A 239 -20.61 -20.57 -11.14
CA LYS A 239 -21.99 -20.53 -10.60
C LYS A 239 -22.03 -20.49 -9.07
N SER A 240 -21.15 -21.24 -8.40
CA SER A 240 -21.05 -21.30 -6.94
C SER A 240 -20.58 -19.99 -6.28
N ARG A 241 -20.08 -19.02 -7.06
CA ARG A 241 -19.48 -17.77 -6.57
C ARG A 241 -20.17 -16.50 -7.10
N ARG A 242 -21.32 -16.63 -7.76
CA ARG A 242 -22.07 -15.48 -8.30
C ARG A 242 -22.82 -14.70 -7.21
N GLY A 243 -23.33 -15.40 -6.20
CA GLY A 243 -24.15 -14.83 -5.13
C GLY A 243 -23.34 -14.01 -4.13
N GLY A 244 -23.94 -12.95 -3.59
CA GLY A 244 -23.37 -12.14 -2.51
C GLY A 244 -22.22 -11.21 -2.90
N SER A 245 -21.94 -11.05 -4.20
CA SER A 245 -20.97 -10.05 -4.66
C SER A 245 -21.58 -8.65 -4.72
N ARG A 246 -20.77 -7.62 -4.47
CA ARG A 246 -21.18 -6.21 -4.63
C ARG A 246 -21.68 -5.90 -6.04
N ILE A 247 -21.13 -6.60 -7.05
CA ILE A 247 -21.56 -6.51 -8.45
C ILE A 247 -22.99 -7.04 -8.62
N ALA A 248 -23.31 -8.21 -8.04
CA ALA A 248 -24.66 -8.77 -8.07
C ALA A 248 -25.68 -7.87 -7.35
N GLU A 249 -25.34 -7.37 -6.16
CA GLU A 249 -26.19 -6.44 -5.41
C GLU A 249 -26.46 -5.12 -6.15
N ARG A 250 -25.46 -4.62 -6.88
CA ARG A 250 -25.62 -3.42 -7.71
C ARG A 250 -26.51 -3.70 -8.91
N LEU A 251 -26.32 -4.83 -9.58
CA LEU A 251 -27.14 -5.21 -10.73
C LEU A 251 -28.62 -5.36 -10.34
N ALA A 252 -28.94 -6.07 -9.26
CA ALA A 252 -30.32 -6.24 -8.79
C ALA A 252 -31.03 -4.88 -8.60
N ARG A 253 -30.36 -3.93 -7.93
CA ARG A 253 -30.90 -2.57 -7.74
C ARG A 253 -31.12 -1.79 -9.04
N LEU A 254 -30.38 -2.09 -10.11
CA LEU A 254 -30.55 -1.45 -11.42
C LEU A 254 -31.60 -2.14 -12.28
N GLU A 255 -31.97 -3.38 -11.98
CA GLU A 255 -33.04 -4.09 -12.69
C GLU A 255 -34.41 -3.86 -12.03
N ASP A 256 -34.43 -3.58 -10.73
CA ASP A 256 -35.66 -3.32 -9.97
C ASP A 256 -36.17 -1.85 -10.08
N ALA A 257 -35.39 -0.94 -10.66
CA ALA A 257 -35.64 0.51 -10.70
C ALA A 257 -35.96 1.02 -12.09
#